data_AF-A0A848G6U6-F1
#
_entry.id   AF-A0A848G6U6-F1
#
_cell.length_a   1.000
_cell.length_b   1.000
_cell.length_c   1.000
_cell.angle_alpha   90.00
_cell.angle_beta   90.00
_cell.angle_gamma   90.00
#
_symmetry.space_group_name_H-M   'P 1'
#
loop_
_entity.id
_entity.type
_entity.pdbx_description
1 polymer ?
#
loop_
_entity_poly.entity_id
_entity_poly.type
_entity_poly.pdbx_seq_one_letter_code
_entity_poly.pdbx_strand_id
1 'polypeptide(L)'
;MDVAGLQVFYNPAHVDFLRDLRVSCQKTETGQRLKLVAPHIKESIAPPADAPLERRISHFLETDINPQLAEHQGSIVLHAVENGDTALLKFGGSCHGCGSADLTLTEFISVRLRQHFPEIAEVRALAHTHA
;
A
#
# COMPACT_ATOMS: atom_id res chain seq x y z
N MET A 1 -13.46 -16.95 19.90
CA MET A 1 -12.67 -18.11 20.37
C MET A 1 -11.90 -17.65 21.59
N ASP A 2 -12.01 -18.39 22.69
CA ASP A 2 -11.30 -18.11 23.94
C ASP A 2 -10.02 -18.94 23.99
N VAL A 3 -8.87 -18.27 24.00
CA VAL A 3 -7.56 -18.91 24.20
C VAL A 3 -6.82 -18.06 25.23
N ALA A 4 -6.61 -18.62 26.43
CA ALA A 4 -5.83 -18.03 27.51
C ALA A 4 -6.23 -16.59 27.94
N GLY A 5 -7.54 -16.33 28.07
CA GLY A 5 -8.05 -15.03 28.54
C GLY A 5 -7.96 -13.90 27.51
N LEU A 6 -7.61 -14.21 26.26
CA LEU A 6 -7.66 -13.26 25.15
C LEU A 6 -9.03 -13.31 24.46
N GLN A 7 -9.83 -12.27 24.66
CA GLN A 7 -11.08 -12.08 23.93
C GLN A 7 -10.82 -11.29 22.65
N VAL A 8 -11.10 -11.90 21.51
CA VAL A 8 -11.02 -11.26 20.19
C VAL A 8 -12.43 -10.96 19.71
N PHE A 9 -12.76 -9.67 19.61
CA PHE A 9 -13.99 -9.19 19.01
C PHE A 9 -13.71 -8.80 17.56
N TYR A 10 -14.56 -9.23 16.65
CA TYR A 10 -14.46 -8.89 15.23
C TYR A 10 -15.85 -8.74 14.62
N ASN A 11 -15.92 -7.97 13.54
CA ASN A 11 -17.13 -7.83 12.74
C ASN A 11 -17.27 -9.06 11.81
N PRO A 12 -18.39 -9.80 11.87
CA PRO A 12 -18.63 -10.97 11.01
C PRO A 12 -18.46 -10.71 9.51
N ALA A 13 -18.70 -9.48 9.05
CA ALA A 13 -18.53 -9.08 7.65
C ALA A 13 -17.08 -9.18 7.14
N HIS A 14 -16.10 -9.37 8.04
CA HIS A 14 -14.67 -9.37 7.74
C HIS A 14 -14.00 -10.72 8.08
N VAL A 15 -14.80 -11.78 8.25
CA VAL A 15 -14.32 -13.09 8.70
C VAL A 15 -13.33 -13.75 7.73
N ASP A 16 -13.50 -13.55 6.42
CA ASP A 16 -12.64 -14.12 5.39
C ASP A 16 -11.18 -13.64 5.47
N PHE A 17 -10.98 -12.44 6.01
CA PHE A 17 -9.68 -11.77 6.15
C PHE A 17 -8.92 -12.22 7.40
N LEU A 18 -9.67 -12.76 8.37
CA LEU A 18 -9.17 -13.34 9.60
C LEU A 18 -8.94 -14.85 9.48
N ARG A 19 -9.15 -15.43 8.30
CA ARG A 19 -8.75 -16.81 8.02
C ARG A 19 -7.26 -16.96 8.31
N ASP A 20 -6.91 -18.09 8.91
CA ASP A 20 -5.53 -18.40 9.32
C ASP A 20 -4.87 -17.34 10.23
N LEU A 21 -5.65 -16.50 10.93
CA LEU A 21 -5.14 -15.58 11.95
C LEU A 21 -4.40 -16.38 13.04
N ARG A 22 -3.11 -16.10 13.19
CA ARG A 22 -2.29 -16.68 14.25
C ARG A 22 -2.07 -15.65 15.34
N VAL A 23 -2.38 -16.05 16.57
CA VAL A 23 -2.06 -15.26 17.76
C VAL A 23 -1.01 -16.01 18.56
N SER A 24 0.13 -15.38 18.80
CA SER A 24 1.17 -15.92 19.67
C SER A 24 1.46 -14.95 20.81
N CYS A 25 1.79 -15.53 21.95
CA CYS A 25 2.08 -14.80 23.16
C CYS A 25 3.44 -15.23 23.68
N GLN A 26 4.39 -14.29 23.74
CA GLN A 26 5.76 -14.54 24.18
C GLN A 26 6.01 -13.77 25.46
N LYS A 27 6.43 -14.44 26.53
CA LYS A 27 6.93 -13.76 27.73
C LYS A 27 8.29 -13.15 27.41
N THR A 28 8.45 -11.87 27.74
CA THR A 28 9.71 -11.12 27.63
C THR A 28 10.17 -10.72 29.03
N GLU A 29 11.45 -10.37 29.20
CA GLU A 29 11.97 -9.94 30.50
C GLU A 29 11.21 -8.73 31.09
N THR A 30 10.63 -7.89 30.22
CA THR A 30 9.84 -6.71 30.57
C THR A 30 8.33 -6.93 30.63
N GLY A 31 7.82 -8.14 30.38
CA GLY A 31 6.39 -8.42 30.40
C GLY A 31 5.94 -9.51 29.43
N GLN A 32 4.86 -9.25 28.68
CA GLN A 32 4.26 -10.22 27.77
C GLN A 32 3.96 -9.55 26.43
N ARG A 33 4.49 -10.11 25.34
CA ARG A 33 4.31 -9.61 23.97
C ARG A 33 3.30 -10.48 23.24
N LEU A 34 2.21 -9.86 22.80
CA LEU A 34 1.24 -10.44 21.90
C LEU A 34 1.64 -10.14 20.45
N LYS A 35 1.68 -11.16 19.60
CA LYS A 35 1.90 -11.03 18.16
C LYS A 35 0.67 -11.59 17.45
N LEU A 36 0.00 -10.74 16.69
CA LEU A 36 -1.11 -11.12 15.82
C LEU A 36 -0.59 -11.12 14.39
N VAL A 37 -0.76 -12.23 13.69
CA VAL A 37 -0.38 -12.40 12.29
C VAL A 37 -1.62 -12.80 11.51
N ALA A 38 -2.18 -11.85 10.76
CA ALA A 38 -3.30 -12.08 9.85
C ALA A 38 -2.76 -12.16 8.41
N PRO A 39 -2.58 -13.37 7.85
CA PRO A 39 -1.92 -13.53 6.55
C PRO A 39 -2.72 -12.90 5.40
N HIS A 40 -4.06 -12.92 5.49
CA HIS A 40 -4.97 -12.48 4.41
C HIS A 40 -5.45 -11.02 4.54
N ILE A 41 -4.90 -10.22 5.46
CA ILE A 41 -5.30 -8.80 5.61
C ILE A 41 -5.07 -8.01 4.32
N LYS A 42 -4.00 -8.30 3.56
CA LYS A 42 -3.71 -7.55 2.34
C LYS A 42 -4.69 -7.87 1.21
N GLU A 43 -5.07 -9.15 1.10
CA GLU A 43 -6.06 -9.63 0.12
C GLU A 43 -7.45 -9.04 0.39
N SER A 44 -7.76 -8.73 1.65
CA SER A 44 -9.03 -8.11 2.05
C SER A 44 -9.25 -6.69 1.56
N ILE A 45 -8.15 -5.99 1.27
CA ILE A 45 -8.14 -4.58 0.90
C ILE A 45 -8.11 -4.44 -0.62
N ALA A 46 -7.93 -5.55 -1.35
CA ALA A 46 -7.96 -5.55 -2.80
C ALA A 46 -9.31 -5.02 -3.30
N PRO A 47 -9.31 -3.91 -4.05
CA PRO A 47 -10.55 -3.38 -4.60
C PRO A 47 -11.14 -4.40 -5.59
N PRO A 48 -12.47 -4.55 -5.63
CA PRO A 48 -13.12 -5.41 -6.62
C PRO A 48 -12.84 -4.90 -8.04
N ALA A 49 -13.00 -5.76 -9.04
CA ALA A 49 -12.62 -5.44 -10.43
C ALA A 49 -13.37 -4.23 -11.01
N ASP A 50 -14.58 -3.96 -10.52
CA ASP A 50 -15.45 -2.83 -10.89
C ASP A 50 -15.23 -1.59 -10.03
N ALA A 51 -14.30 -1.61 -9.07
CA ALA A 51 -13.97 -0.45 -8.28
C ALA A 51 -13.44 0.70 -9.16
N PRO A 52 -13.63 1.97 -8.72
CA PRO A 52 -13.08 3.12 -9.40
C PRO A 52 -11.58 2.98 -9.67
N LEU A 53 -11.14 3.43 -10.85
CA LEU A 53 -9.75 3.33 -11.30
C LEU A 53 -8.77 3.88 -10.26
N GLU A 54 -9.08 5.02 -9.66
CA GLU A 54 -8.28 5.67 -8.61
C GLU A 54 -8.04 4.73 -7.41
N ARG A 55 -9.05 3.95 -7.04
CA ARG A 55 -8.99 3.03 -5.91
C ARG A 55 -8.13 1.81 -6.25
N ARG A 56 -8.26 1.29 -7.47
CA ARG A 56 -7.43 0.20 -8.00
C ARG A 56 -5.96 0.60 -8.11
N ILE A 57 -5.69 1.80 -8.61
CA ILE A 57 -4.33 2.35 -8.71
C ILE A 57 -3.74 2.57 -7.32
N SER A 58 -4.48 3.20 -6.40
CA SER A 58 -4.01 3.41 -5.02
C SER A 58 -3.60 2.10 -4.36
N HIS A 59 -4.44 1.07 -4.48
CA HIS A 59 -4.13 -0.25 -3.94
C HIS A 59 -2.86 -0.84 -4.56
N PHE A 60 -2.72 -0.80 -5.90
CA PHE A 60 -1.52 -1.26 -6.59
C PHE A 60 -0.24 -0.53 -6.11
N LEU A 61 -0.32 0.79 -5.92
CA LEU A 61 0.81 1.55 -5.38
C LEU A 61 1.17 1.08 -3.96
N GLU A 62 0.19 0.80 -3.12
CA GLU A 62 0.39 0.30 -1.74
C GLU A 62 0.95 -1.13 -1.69
N THR A 63 0.53 -2.01 -2.59
CA THR A 63 0.89 -3.44 -2.55
C THR A 63 2.13 -3.80 -3.35
N ASP A 64 2.39 -3.12 -4.46
CA ASP A 64 3.42 -3.50 -5.43
C ASP A 64 4.57 -2.49 -5.47
N ILE A 65 4.29 -1.19 -5.35
CA ILE A 65 5.31 -0.14 -5.51
C ILE A 65 5.91 0.29 -4.18
N ASN A 66 5.08 0.67 -3.21
CA ASN A 66 5.52 1.17 -1.91
C ASN A 66 6.40 0.20 -1.11
N PRO A 67 6.20 -1.13 -1.14
CA PRO A 67 7.11 -2.04 -0.45
C PRO A 67 8.55 -1.96 -0.98
N GLN A 68 8.72 -1.76 -2.29
CA GLN A 68 10.03 -1.59 -2.93
C GLN A 68 10.63 -0.22 -2.59
N LEU A 69 9.81 0.82 -2.54
CA LEU A 69 10.26 2.17 -2.16
C LEU A 69 10.62 2.28 -0.68
N ALA A 70 9.92 1.55 0.19
CA ALA A 70 10.13 1.60 1.63
C ALA A 70 11.53 1.14 2.04
N GLU A 71 12.16 0.24 1.27
CA GLU A 71 13.57 -0.15 1.47
C GLU A 71 14.53 1.04 1.34
N HIS A 72 14.15 2.04 0.54
CA HIS A 72 14.88 3.28 0.33
C HIS A 72 14.28 4.48 1.07
N GLN A 73 13.42 4.23 2.06
CA GLN A 73 12.68 5.25 2.81
C GLN A 73 11.84 6.20 1.93
N GLY A 74 11.42 5.71 0.76
CA GLY A 74 10.52 6.42 -0.15
C GLY A 74 9.08 5.92 -0.01
N SER A 75 8.14 6.76 -0.44
CA SER A 75 6.75 6.39 -0.63
C SER A 75 6.15 7.15 -1.81
N ILE A 76 5.06 6.63 -2.33
CA ILE A 76 4.27 7.27 -3.37
C ILE A 76 2.78 7.07 -3.10
N VAL A 77 2.01 8.11 -3.40
CA VAL A 77 0.55 8.08 -3.32
C VAL A 77 -0.05 8.63 -4.61
N LEU A 78 -1.21 8.09 -5.00
CA LEU A 78 -2.02 8.68 -6.05
C LEU A 78 -2.63 9.99 -5.51
N HIS A 79 -2.48 11.08 -6.25
CA HIS A 79 -3.13 12.34 -5.96
C HIS A 79 -4.50 12.43 -6.63
N ALA A 80 -4.56 12.15 -7.93
CA ALA A 80 -5.77 12.17 -8.75
C ALA A 80 -5.55 11.44 -10.07
N VAL A 81 -6.64 11.11 -10.76
CA VAL A 81 -6.63 10.74 -12.18
C VAL A 81 -7.30 11.86 -12.97
N GLU A 82 -6.54 12.55 -13.81
CA GLU A 82 -7.04 13.61 -14.68
C GLU A 82 -7.48 13.03 -16.05
N ASN A 83 -8.56 13.58 -16.61
CA ASN A 83 -9.12 13.20 -17.92
C ASN A 83 -9.48 11.71 -18.09
N GLY A 84 -9.36 10.90 -17.02
CA GLY A 84 -9.62 9.45 -17.03
C GLY A 84 -8.42 8.59 -17.40
N ASP A 85 -7.34 9.18 -17.92
CA ASP A 85 -6.16 8.44 -18.42
C ASP A 85 -4.82 8.92 -17.85
N THR A 86 -4.80 10.05 -17.14
CA THR A 86 -3.55 10.66 -16.64
C THR A 86 -3.45 10.51 -15.12
N ALA A 87 -2.52 9.69 -14.63
CA ALA A 87 -2.30 9.50 -13.20
C ALA A 87 -1.33 10.54 -12.61
N LEU A 88 -1.82 11.37 -11.69
CA LEU A 88 -1.01 12.32 -10.91
C LEU A 88 -0.51 11.63 -9.63
N LEU A 89 0.81 11.51 -9.48
CA LEU A 89 1.44 10.87 -8.34
C LEU A 89 2.17 11.89 -7.47
N LYS A 90 2.13 11.67 -6.15
CA LYS A 90 2.89 12.44 -5.17
C LYS A 90 3.88 11.53 -4.48
N PHE A 91 5.16 11.86 -4.62
CA PHE A 91 6.24 11.21 -3.89
C PHE A 91 6.31 11.71 -2.45
N GLY A 92 6.78 10.86 -1.54
CA GLY A 92 7.07 11.17 -0.15
C GLY A 92 8.25 10.34 0.37
N GLY A 93 8.66 10.58 1.61
CA GLY A 93 9.75 9.84 2.26
C GLY A 93 11.08 10.61 2.30
N SER A 94 12.03 10.15 3.13
CA SER A 94 13.18 10.95 3.59
C SER A 94 14.37 11.05 2.63
N CYS A 95 14.40 10.28 1.54
CA CYS A 95 15.44 10.39 0.51
C CYS A 95 15.12 11.54 -0.46
N HIS A 96 15.08 12.76 0.09
CA HIS A 96 14.90 14.00 -0.65
C HIS A 96 16.26 14.50 -1.13
N GLY A 97 16.51 14.63 -2.44
CA GLY A 97 17.59 15.55 -2.86
C GLY A 97 18.37 15.26 -4.14
N CYS A 98 18.08 14.23 -4.91
CA CYS A 98 18.65 14.10 -6.26
C CYS A 98 17.53 14.09 -7.28
N GLY A 99 17.17 15.25 -7.85
CA GLY A 99 16.11 15.38 -8.86
C GLY A 99 16.25 14.48 -10.11
N SER A 100 17.43 13.89 -10.32
CA SER A 100 17.66 12.84 -11.34
C SER A 100 17.01 11.50 -11.00
N ALA A 101 16.86 11.17 -9.71
CA ALA A 101 16.21 9.94 -9.23
C ALA A 101 14.70 9.99 -9.43
N ASP A 102 14.08 11.17 -9.29
CA ASP A 102 12.64 11.37 -9.45
C ASP A 102 12.17 11.06 -10.87
N LEU A 103 12.94 11.47 -11.89
CA LEU A 103 12.62 11.19 -13.30
C LEU A 103 12.69 9.68 -13.60
N THR A 104 13.78 9.04 -13.21
CA THR A 104 14.00 7.60 -13.44
C THR A 104 12.94 6.76 -12.72
N LEU A 105 12.58 7.17 -11.50
CA LEU A 105 11.57 6.48 -10.72
C LEU A 105 10.17 6.68 -11.30
N THR A 106 9.86 7.89 -11.76
CA THR A 106 8.59 8.16 -12.46
C THR A 106 8.48 7.32 -13.73
N GLU A 107 9.56 7.16 -14.51
CA GLU A 107 9.58 6.29 -15.68
C GLU A 107 9.33 4.81 -15.32
N PHE A 108 10.02 4.30 -14.29
CA PHE A 108 9.81 2.94 -13.81
C PHE A 108 8.36 2.69 -13.39
N ILE A 109 7.80 3.59 -12.57
CA ILE A 109 6.42 3.48 -12.09
C ILE A 109 5.44 3.63 -13.25
N SER A 110 5.73 4.51 -14.21
CA SER A 110 4.92 4.70 -15.40
C SER A 110 4.83 3.43 -16.26
N VAL A 111 5.93 2.70 -16.42
CA VAL A 111 5.91 1.40 -17.11
C VAL A 111 5.06 0.39 -16.35
N ARG A 112 5.23 0.29 -15.02
CA ARG A 112 4.50 -0.66 -14.18
C ARG A 112 3.00 -0.37 -14.15
N LEU A 113 2.61 0.89 -14.01
CA LEU A 113 1.21 1.32 -14.04
C LEU A 113 0.57 1.00 -15.38
N ARG A 114 1.22 1.32 -16.51
CA ARG A 114 0.67 1.06 -17.85
C ARG A 114 0.58 -0.42 -18.19
N GLN A 115 1.45 -1.25 -17.61
CA GLN A 115 1.36 -2.71 -17.72
C GLN A 115 0.14 -3.28 -16.98
N HIS A 116 -0.22 -2.69 -15.84
CA HIS A 116 -1.31 -3.19 -15.00
C HIS A 116 -2.67 -2.52 -15.29
N PHE A 117 -2.64 -1.27 -15.73
CA PHE A 117 -3.77 -0.41 -16.06
C PHE A 117 -3.56 0.15 -17.48
N PRO A 118 -3.89 -0.61 -18.53
CA PRO A 118 -3.72 -0.17 -19.92
C PRO A 118 -4.60 1.06 -20.25
N GLU A 119 -5.59 1.39 -19.43
CA GLU A 119 -6.37 2.62 -19.51
C GLU A 119 -5.58 3.90 -19.15
N ILE A 120 -4.42 3.78 -18.48
CA ILE A 120 -3.54 4.91 -18.18
C ILE A 120 -2.64 5.20 -19.38
N ALA A 121 -2.75 6.41 -19.94
CA ALA A 121 -1.91 6.87 -21.03
C ALA A 121 -0.67 7.60 -20.52
N GLU A 122 -0.84 8.40 -19.47
CA GLU A 122 0.20 9.28 -18.95
C GLU A 122 0.34 9.18 -17.42
N VAL A 123 1.56 9.28 -16.92
CA VAL A 123 1.86 9.32 -15.49
C VAL A 123 2.74 10.52 -15.21
N ARG A 124 2.30 11.40 -14.30
CA ARG A 124 3.02 12.62 -13.94
C ARG A 124 3.30 12.67 -12.45
N ALA A 125 4.49 13.10 -12.10
CA ALA A 125 4.84 13.45 -10.74
C ALA A 125 4.41 14.89 -10.44
N LEU A 126 3.75 15.12 -9.31
CA LEU A 126 3.60 16.46 -8.78
C LEU A 126 4.97 16.98 -8.33
N ALA A 127 5.35 18.17 -8.79
CA ALA A 127 6.58 18.81 -8.37
C ALA A 127 6.59 19.01 -6.84
N HIS A 128 7.69 18.66 -6.19
CA HIS A 128 7.90 19.00 -4.78
C HIS A 128 8.04 20.52 -4.66
N THR A 129 7.06 21.18 -4.05
CA THR A 129 7.26 22.53 -3.52
C THR A 129 8.20 22.42 -2.32
N HIS A 130 9.47 22.77 -2.52
CA HIS A 130 10.36 23.11 -1.42
C HIS A 130 9.76 24.32 -0.69
N ALA A 131 9.28 24.11 0.54
CA ALA A 131 9.02 25.17 1.50
C ALA A 131 10.21 25.25 2.47
#